data_AF-A0A1S0UER3-F1
#
_entry.id   AF-A0A1S0UER3-F1
#
_cell.length_a   1.000
_cell.length_b   1.000
_cell.length_c   1.000
_cell.angle_alpha   90.00
_cell.angle_beta   90.00
_cell.angle_gamma   90.00
#
_symmetry.space_group_name_H-M   'P 1'
#
loop_
_entity.id
_entity.type
_entity.pdbx_description
1 polymer ?
#
loop_
_entity_poly.entity_id
_entity_poly.type
_entity_poly.pdbx_seq_one_letter_code
_entity_poly.pdbx_strand_id
1 'polypeptide(L)' 'KRIYECPYVGCTLRTSSLNEYKEHKNAHDEPFIYECKEPNCGKKYNHSTSFYSHKSKNHQPHQSKSQCENCNKSFSRK' A
#
# COMPACT_ATOMS: atom_id res chain seq x y z
N LYS A 1 3.59 -1.46 -21.84
CA LYS A 1 4.24 -0.30 -21.19
C LYS A 1 3.65 -0.16 -19.79
N ARG A 2 4.44 -0.33 -18.73
CA ARG A 2 3.95 -0.28 -17.34
C ARG A 2 3.84 1.19 -16.91
N ILE A 3 2.70 1.59 -16.36
CA ILE A 3 2.49 2.94 -15.83
C ILE A 3 2.69 2.88 -14.31
N TYR A 4 3.44 3.84 -13.78
CA TYR A 4 3.67 4.05 -12.36
C TYR A 4 2.86 5.26 -11.92
N GLU A 5 1.89 5.02 -11.05
CA GLU A 5 1.03 6.05 -10.48
C GLU A 5 1.44 6.36 -9.05
N CYS A 6 1.52 7.65 -8.72
CA CYS A 6 1.82 8.06 -7.36
C CYS A 6 0.63 7.75 -6.42
N PRO A 7 0.86 7.07 -5.29
CA PRO A 7 -0.18 6.82 -4.29
C PRO A 7 -0.42 7.99 -3.31
N TYR A 8 0.28 9.12 -3.48
CA TYR A 8 0.12 10.30 -2.62
C TYR A 8 -1.22 11.01 -2.86
N VAL A 9 -1.90 11.40 -1.77
CA VAL A 9 -3.19 12.09 -1.82
C VAL A 9 -3.04 13.45 -2.49
N GLY A 10 -3.84 13.72 -3.52
CA GLY A 10 -3.76 14.96 -4.30
C GLY A 10 -2.68 14.98 -5.38
N CYS A 11 -1.87 13.91 -5.51
CA CYS A 11 -0.92 13.78 -6.60
C CYS A 11 -1.50 12.94 -7.75
N THR A 12 -1.52 13.52 -8.95
CA THR A 12 -2.00 12.87 -10.19
C THR A 12 -0.86 12.42 -11.10
N LEU A 13 0.39 12.41 -10.61
CA LEU A 13 1.52 11.98 -11.43
C LEU A 13 1.39 10.52 -11.85
N ARG A 14 1.47 10.30 -13.15
CA ARG A 14 1.58 9.01 -13.81
C ARG A 14 2.72 9.08 -14.82
N THR A 15 3.74 8.23 -14.66
CA THR A 15 4.87 8.15 -15.60
C THR A 15 5.08 6.72 -16.04
N SER A 16 5.64 6.54 -17.24
CA SER A 16 6.10 5.22 -17.71
C SER A 16 7.55 4.93 -17.33
N SER A 17 8.27 5.93 -16.80
CA SER A 17 9.67 5.86 -16.42
C SER A 17 9.80 5.51 -14.94
N LEU A 18 10.48 4.40 -14.63
CA LEU A 18 10.68 4.01 -13.23
C LEU A 18 11.58 4.99 -12.47
N ASN A 19 12.58 5.59 -13.14
CA ASN A 19 13.49 6.55 -12.50
C ASN A 19 12.75 7.81 -12.07
N GLU A 20 12.00 8.42 -13.00
CA GLU A 20 11.19 9.61 -12.71
C GLU A 20 10.16 9.35 -11.61
N TYR A 21 9.55 8.15 -11.57
CA TYR A 21 8.64 7.77 -10.50
C TYR A 21 9.33 7.75 -9.12
N LYS A 22 10.55 7.20 -9.05
CA LYS A 22 11.32 7.15 -7.80
C LYS A 22 11.73 8.54 -7.33
N GLU A 23 12.25 9.37 -8.23
CA GLU A 23 12.67 10.74 -7.91
C GLU A 23 11.47 11.59 -7.48
N HIS A 24 10.36 11.51 -8.22
CA HIS A 24 9.11 12.15 -7.83
C HIS A 24 8.65 11.74 -6.44
N LYS A 25 8.71 10.44 -6.12
CA LYS A 25 8.29 9.94 -4.81
C LYS A 25 9.13 10.54 -3.67
N ASN A 26 10.41 10.79 -3.92
CA ASN A 26 11.33 11.40 -2.95
C ASN A 26 11.16 12.93 -2.84
N ALA A 27 10.56 13.58 -3.84
CA ALA A 27 10.31 15.03 -3.84
C ALA A 27 9.09 15.45 -3.00
N HIS A 28 8.34 14.50 -2.43
CA HIS A 28 7.30 14.83 -1.45
C HIS A 28 7.95 15.11 -0.10
N ASP A 29 8.03 16.39 0.27
CA ASP A 29 8.52 16.86 1.59
C ASP A 29 7.51 16.60 2.74
N GLU A 30 6.22 16.45 2.42
CA GLU A 30 5.18 16.13 3.42
C GLU A 30 5.24 14.67 3.89
N PRO A 31 4.68 14.35 5.08
CA PRO A 31 4.55 12.96 5.50
C PRO A 31 3.76 12.19 4.45
N PHE A 32 4.45 11.34 3.70
CA PHE A 32 3.86 10.66 2.54
C PHE A 32 2.61 9.87 2.97
N ILE A 33 1.42 10.39 2.64
CA ILE A 33 0.17 9.73 2.96
C ILE A 33 -0.16 8.76 1.83
N TYR A 34 -0.04 7.47 2.13
CA TYR A 34 -0.47 6.38 1.27
C TYR A 34 -1.97 6.16 1.44
N GLU A 35 -2.75 6.41 0.40
CA GLU A 35 -4.20 6.16 0.39
C GLU A 35 -4.55 4.84 -0.29
N CYS A 36 -5.42 4.06 0.36
CA CYS A 36 -6.00 2.88 -0.23
C CYS A 36 -7.14 3.24 -1.19
N LYS A 37 -6.85 3.13 -2.50
CA LYS A 37 -7.79 3.36 -3.60
C LYS A 37 -8.75 2.19 -3.87
N GLU A 38 -8.87 1.24 -2.94
CA GLU A 38 -9.79 0.11 -3.06
C GLU A 38 -11.24 0.55 -2.80
N PRO A 39 -12.21 -0.01 -3.53
CA PRO A 39 -13.62 0.35 -3.38
C PRO A 39 -14.08 0.07 -1.94
N ASN A 40 -14.68 1.07 -1.28
CA ASN A 40 -15.13 1.05 0.12
C ASN A 40 -14.02 1.08 1.19
N CYS A 41 -12.75 1.37 0.86
CA CYS A 41 -11.69 1.48 1.87
C CYS A 41 -11.28 2.90 2.25
N GLY A 42 -10.68 3.65 1.32
CA GLY A 42 -10.24 5.03 1.53
C GLY A 42 -9.26 5.28 2.69
N LYS A 43 -8.68 4.23 3.30
CA LYS A 43 -7.80 4.37 4.47
C LYS A 43 -6.48 5.03 4.09
N LYS A 44 -6.02 5.94 4.95
CA LYS A 44 -4.80 6.73 4.80
C LYS A 44 -3.74 6.30 5.81
N TYR A 45 -2.49 6.20 5.37
CA TYR A 45 -1.35 5.80 6.19
C TYR A 45 -0.17 6.74 5.95
N ASN A 46 0.50 7.19 7.00
CA ASN A 46 1.72 7.98 6.88
C ASN A 46 2.97 7.14 6.57
N HIS A 47 2.91 5.81 6.78
CA HIS A 47 4.03 4.90 6.58
C HIS A 47 3.71 3.85 5.50
N SER A 48 4.70 3.59 4.63
CA SER A 48 4.59 2.59 3.55
C SER A 48 4.30 1.20 4.09
N THR A 49 5.00 0.76 5.13
CA THR A 49 4.84 -0.55 5.75
C THR A 49 3.41 -0.78 6.23
N SER A 50 2.80 0.23 6.85
CA SER A 50 1.41 0.17 7.32
C SER A 50 0.43 0.05 6.17
N PHE A 51 0.64 0.82 5.09
CA PHE A 51 -0.17 0.75 3.87
C PHE A 51 -0.09 -0.60 3.18
N TYR A 52 1.12 -1.13 2.94
CA TYR A 52 1.30 -2.43 2.29
C TYR A 52 0.76 -3.58 3.15
N SER A 53 0.96 -3.53 4.48
CA SER A 53 0.37 -4.52 5.40
C SER A 53 -1.16 -4.48 5.37
N HIS A 54 -1.74 -3.27 5.37
CA HIS A 54 -3.18 -3.10 5.21
C HIS A 54 -3.67 -3.69 3.89
N LYS A 55 -3.05 -3.35 2.77
CA LYS A 55 -3.44 -3.84 1.44
C LYS A 55 -3.34 -5.36 1.35
N SER A 56 -2.26 -5.95 1.88
CA SER A 56 -2.09 -7.40 1.90
C SER A 56 -3.12 -8.12 2.77
N LYS A 57 -3.50 -7.56 3.92
CA LYS A 57 -4.46 -8.20 4.84
C LYS A 57 -5.93 -8.00 4.49
N ASN A 58 -6.27 -6.85 3.91
CA ASN A 58 -7.68 -6.43 3.74
C ASN A 58 -8.16 -6.52 2.29
N HIS A 59 -7.25 -6.38 1.31
CA HIS A 59 -7.59 -6.24 -0.11
C HIS A 59 -6.91 -7.25 -1.01
N GLN A 60 -5.91 -7.98 -0.50
CA GLN A 60 -5.41 -9.12 -1.23
C GLN A 60 -6.51 -10.17 -1.22
N PRO A 61 -7.02 -10.59 -2.38
CA PRO A 61 -7.93 -11.73 -2.41
C PRO A 61 -7.14 -12.88 -1.79
N HIS A 62 -7.71 -13.48 -0.76
CA HIS A 62 -7.28 -14.78 -0.26
C HIS A 62 -7.34 -15.71 -1.47
N GLN A 63 -6.23 -15.83 -2.21
CA GLN A 63 -5.99 -17.00 -3.04
C GLN A 63 -6.20 -18.14 -2.07
N SER A 64 -7.31 -18.84 -2.24
CA SER A 64 -7.73 -19.95 -1.41
C SER A 64 -6.53 -20.81 -1.04
N LYS A 65 -6.04 -20.63 0.18
CA LYS A 65 -5.42 -21.70 0.95
C LYS A 65 -6.31 -21.90 2.15
N SER A 66 -7.43 -22.58 1.89
CA SER A 66 -7.86 -23.66 2.76
C SER A 66 -6.65 -24.33 3.41
N GLN A 67 -6.71 -24.48 4.74
CA GLN A 67 -5.68 -24.99 5.64
C GLN A 67 -4.46 -24.09 5.89
N CYS A 68 -4.59 -23.28 6.93
CA CYS A 68 -3.51 -23.13 7.90
C CYS A 68 -4.00 -23.76 9.21
N GLU A 69 -3.86 -25.09 9.35
CA GLU A 69 -4.14 -25.80 10.62
C GLU A 69 -3.13 -25.47 11.73
N ASN A 70 -2.16 -24.57 11.47
CA ASN A 70 -1.10 -24.25 12.43
C ASN A 70 -0.78 -22.76 12.56
N CYS A 71 -1.72 -21.87 12.26
CA CYS A 71 -1.57 -20.47 12.66
C CYS A 71 -2.21 -20.28 14.05
N ASN A 72 -1.54 -20.84 15.06
CA ASN A 72 -1.80 -20.52 16.46
C ASN A 72 -1.51 -19.03 16.67
N LYS A 73 -2.57 -18.22 16.58
CA LYS A 73 -2.52 -16.79 16.84
C LYS A 73 -2.14 -16.59 18.31
N SER A 74 -0.99 -15.98 18.56
CA SER A 74 -0.78 -15.19 19.77
C SER A 74 0.07 -13.97 19.45
N PHE A 75 -0.59 -12.84 19.24
CA PHE A 75 0.05 -11.54 19.41
C PHE A 75 -0.51 -10.95 20.70
N SER A 76 0.06 -11.37 21.84
CA SER A 76 -0.02 -10.58 23.07
C SER A 76 1.06 -9.51 22.98
N ARG A 77 0.64 -8.24 22.89
CA ARG A 77 1.52 -7.11 23.11
C ARG A 77 1.43 -6.73 24.58
N LYS A 78 2.53 -6.93 25.33
CA LYS A 78 2.79 -6.18 26.56
C LYS A 78 3.37 -4.83 26.18
#